data_AF-A0A4S4DTE2-F1
#
_entry.id   AF-A0A4S4DTE2-F1
#
_cell.length_a   1.000
_cell.length_b   1.000
_cell.length_c   1.000
_cell.angle_alpha   90.00
_cell.angle_beta   90.00
_cell.angle_gamma   90.00
#
_symmetry.space_group_name_H-M   'P 1'
#
loop_
_entity.id
_entity.type
_entity.pdbx_description
1 polymer ?
#
loop_
_entity_poly.entity_id
_entity_poly.type
_entity_poly.pdbx_seq_one_letter_code
_entity_poly.pdbx_strand_id
1 'polypeptide(L)'
;MAAKLAFTLTTPRLFTSHLRKSSVSLSSSSSSSSFSRVHSVPLVGRHFCFRRTLLILPPKATTDQPGQVQADEEVDSKILPYCSIDEKGKKSLGELEQEFLQALQSFYYEGKAIMSNEEFDNLKEELMWEGSSVVMLSSDEQKFLEASMAYVAGKPIMSDQEYDKLKIQLKIDGSDIVVEGPRCSLRSRKVYSDLSVDYLKMVLLNVPAAIVALGLFFFLDDLTGFEITYLLELPEPFSFIFTWFAALPLLLWALVQTVGQKTSPFLEPSYQYPAVVPPTPSNAQSLELSSISKKSLKTMASNILYSWNIIGFFLMGGITSVIGGYAPARMIFRPSQWALAHTTFYGDESASATMGGACGYGNLMNNGYGTDTAALSSTLFNDGYACGTCYQMKCVQSPWCYAGSPFTTVTATNLCPPNWSQDSNNGGWCNPPRSHFDMSKPAFMKIAQWKAGIVPVMYRRVPCIRAGGLRFSFQGNGYWLLVYVMNVAGGGDIANMWVKGSSTGWISMSHNWGASYQAFATLSGQPLSFKITSYTTKETIVAYNVAPSTWSVGLTYQANVNFH
;
A
#
# COMPACT_ATOMS: atom_id res chain seq x y z
N MET A 1 -39.82 29.65 53.05
CA MET A 1 -39.58 28.29 53.59
C MET A 1 -38.64 27.58 52.62
N ALA A 2 -37.57 26.88 52.98
CA ALA A 2 -36.88 26.70 54.27
C ALA A 2 -35.37 26.40 54.07
N ALA A 3 -34.58 26.65 55.13
CA ALA A 3 -33.18 26.30 55.45
C ALA A 3 -32.26 25.56 54.43
N LYS A 4 -31.00 25.97 54.16
CA LYS A 4 -29.79 26.05 55.03
C LYS A 4 -29.35 24.74 55.72
N LEU A 5 -28.20 24.17 55.33
CA LEU A 5 -26.97 24.02 56.16
C LEU A 5 -25.86 23.22 55.44
N ALA A 6 -24.65 23.17 56.01
CA ALA A 6 -23.43 22.60 55.43
C ALA A 6 -22.60 21.79 56.46
N PHE A 7 -21.48 21.23 56.00
CA PHE A 7 -20.23 20.84 56.70
C PHE A 7 -19.95 19.39 57.18
N THR A 8 -18.68 18.98 56.94
CA THR A 8 -17.80 18.04 57.72
C THR A 8 -18.17 16.54 57.79
N LEU A 9 -17.26 15.55 58.02
CA LEU A 9 -15.78 15.41 58.02
C LEU A 9 -15.38 13.89 58.03
N THR A 10 -14.06 13.62 58.03
CA THR A 10 -13.33 12.50 58.70
C THR A 10 -12.64 11.40 57.86
N THR A 11 -11.35 11.23 58.17
CA THR A 11 -10.49 10.03 57.98
C THR A 11 -10.28 9.36 59.35
N PRO A 12 -9.83 8.09 59.42
CA PRO A 12 -8.39 7.80 59.64
C PRO A 12 -7.88 6.52 58.92
N ARG A 13 -6.65 6.47 58.36
CA ARG A 13 -5.41 5.88 58.95
C ARG A 13 -5.59 4.60 59.81
N LEU A 14 -4.89 3.51 59.49
CA LEU A 14 -3.63 3.11 60.16
C LEU A 14 -2.95 1.80 59.67
N PHE A 15 -1.61 1.82 59.78
CA PHE A 15 -0.63 0.72 59.96
C PHE A 15 -0.22 -0.30 58.87
N THR A 16 0.97 -0.84 59.15
CA THR A 16 2.01 -1.41 58.27
C THR A 16 2.38 -2.85 58.68
N SER A 17 2.95 -3.66 57.78
CA SER A 17 4.15 -4.46 58.08
C SER A 17 4.80 -5.08 56.84
N HIS A 18 6.06 -5.51 57.00
CA HIS A 18 6.96 -6.04 55.98
C HIS A 18 7.21 -7.57 56.13
N LEU A 19 7.92 -8.15 55.15
CA LEU A 19 8.91 -9.26 55.22
C LEU A 19 8.56 -10.68 54.68
N ARG A 20 9.25 -11.00 53.57
CA ARG A 20 10.11 -12.19 53.30
C ARG A 20 9.62 -13.64 53.52
N LYS A 21 9.57 -14.34 52.37
CA LYS A 21 10.37 -15.54 51.98
C LYS A 21 10.38 -16.83 52.85
N SER A 22 9.98 -17.92 52.16
CA SER A 22 10.71 -19.19 51.97
C SER A 22 10.25 -20.49 52.67
N SER A 23 10.33 -21.57 51.85
CA SER A 23 10.70 -22.97 52.14
C SER A 23 9.78 -23.95 52.91
N VAL A 24 9.13 -24.83 52.13
CA VAL A 24 9.35 -26.31 52.04
C VAL A 24 9.01 -27.26 53.22
N SER A 25 8.55 -28.47 52.83
CA SER A 25 8.29 -29.73 53.58
C SER A 25 7.08 -29.74 54.52
N LEU A 26 6.07 -30.61 54.32
CA LEU A 26 6.02 -32.09 54.54
C LEU A 26 6.21 -32.47 56.02
N SER A 27 5.42 -33.36 56.64
CA SER A 27 4.60 -34.45 56.06
C SER A 27 3.63 -35.12 57.05
N SER A 28 2.62 -35.84 56.50
CA SER A 28 1.95 -37.04 57.07
C SER A 28 1.02 -36.84 58.30
N SER A 29 0.01 -37.69 58.58
CA SER A 29 -0.22 -39.09 58.17
C SER A 29 -1.70 -39.56 58.26
N SER A 30 -2.05 -40.61 57.48
CA SER A 30 -3.03 -41.70 57.77
C SER A 30 -4.54 -41.37 57.92
N SER A 31 -5.52 -42.23 57.54
CA SER A 31 -5.53 -43.68 57.24
C SER A 31 -6.76 -44.15 56.41
N SER A 32 -6.60 -45.21 55.58
CA SER A 32 -7.56 -46.29 55.19
C SER A 32 -9.02 -45.96 54.77
N SER A 33 -9.68 -46.58 53.78
CA SER A 33 -9.41 -47.64 52.77
C SER A 33 -10.62 -47.67 51.79
N SER A 34 -10.83 -48.55 50.78
CA SER A 34 -10.19 -49.80 50.34
C SER A 34 -10.55 -50.13 48.86
N PHE A 35 -9.83 -51.11 48.27
CA PHE A 35 -10.14 -52.06 47.16
C PHE A 35 -11.22 -51.74 46.07
N SER A 36 -11.02 -52.05 44.78
CA SER A 36 -10.15 -53.06 44.13
C SER A 36 -9.40 -52.47 42.92
N ARG A 37 -8.08 -52.60 42.74
CA ARG A 37 -7.21 -53.80 42.55
C ARG A 37 -7.31 -54.33 41.10
N VAL A 38 -6.49 -53.83 40.14
CA VAL A 38 -5.04 -54.08 39.85
C VAL A 38 -4.86 -55.34 38.97
N HIS A 39 -4.05 -55.32 37.90
CA HIS A 39 -2.63 -55.76 37.84
C HIS A 39 -2.01 -55.38 36.47
N SER A 40 -0.70 -55.09 36.32
CA SER A 40 0.34 -54.74 37.30
C SER A 40 1.64 -54.22 36.67
N VAL A 41 2.17 -53.14 37.27
CA VAL A 41 3.58 -52.68 37.35
C VAL A 41 4.44 -53.85 37.92
N PRO A 42 5.77 -54.08 37.63
CA PRO A 42 6.80 -53.22 38.25
C PRO A 42 8.28 -53.15 37.76
N LEU A 43 8.92 -52.08 38.29
CA LEU A 43 10.31 -51.92 38.79
C LEU A 43 11.57 -52.37 38.02
N VAL A 44 12.43 -51.35 37.81
CA VAL A 44 13.84 -51.24 38.27
C VAL A 44 14.85 -52.34 37.91
N GLY A 45 15.89 -51.94 37.16
CA GLY A 45 17.13 -52.70 36.99
C GLY A 45 18.23 -51.86 36.30
N ARG A 46 19.50 -52.05 36.69
CA ARG A 46 20.66 -51.25 36.25
C ARG A 46 21.62 -52.13 35.42
N HIS A 47 22.26 -51.54 34.39
CA HIS A 47 23.43 -52.03 33.62
C HIS A 47 23.31 -53.16 32.56
N PHE A 48 24.27 -53.07 31.61
CA PHE A 48 24.82 -54.04 30.64
C PHE A 48 24.20 -54.18 29.22
N CYS A 49 25.11 -54.06 28.21
CA CYS A 49 25.43 -54.94 27.05
C CYS A 49 24.35 -55.86 26.40
N PHE A 50 24.46 -56.33 25.14
CA PHE A 50 25.58 -56.50 24.18
C PHE A 50 25.07 -56.57 22.71
N ARG A 51 25.98 -56.70 21.72
CA ARG A 51 25.78 -56.85 20.25
C ARG A 51 24.83 -57.99 19.78
N ARG A 52 24.12 -57.76 18.65
CA ARG A 52 24.25 -58.48 17.34
C ARG A 52 23.35 -57.80 16.29
N THR A 53 23.85 -57.24 15.19
CA THR A 53 24.36 -57.87 13.94
C THR A 53 23.26 -58.49 13.06
N LEU A 54 22.93 -57.82 11.93
CA LEU A 54 22.88 -58.41 10.57
C LEU A 54 22.44 -57.37 9.52
N LEU A 55 23.35 -56.96 8.64
CA LEU A 55 23.05 -56.67 7.22
C LEU A 55 24.27 -57.11 6.38
N ILE A 56 24.00 -57.58 5.17
CA ILE A 56 24.91 -58.41 4.37
C ILE A 56 25.73 -57.55 3.37
N LEU A 57 26.88 -58.09 2.98
CA LEU A 57 27.97 -57.47 2.20
C LEU A 57 27.70 -57.33 0.67
N PRO A 58 28.57 -56.63 -0.09
CA PRO A 58 28.26 -55.94 -1.37
C PRO A 58 28.67 -56.74 -2.62
N PRO A 59 28.89 -56.11 -3.81
CA PRO A 59 30.28 -55.71 -4.14
C PRO A 59 30.54 -54.54 -5.13
N LYS A 60 31.70 -53.89 -4.94
CA LYS A 60 32.68 -53.38 -5.97
C LYS A 60 32.31 -52.15 -6.83
N ALA A 61 33.26 -51.30 -7.25
CA ALA A 61 34.73 -51.28 -7.08
C ALA A 61 35.38 -49.87 -7.24
N THR A 62 36.52 -49.66 -6.54
CA THR A 62 37.75 -48.89 -6.87
C THR A 62 37.69 -47.63 -7.77
N THR A 63 38.44 -46.56 -7.50
CA THR A 63 39.91 -46.54 -7.30
C THR A 63 40.42 -45.25 -6.61
N ASP A 64 41.47 -45.34 -5.80
CA ASP A 64 42.26 -44.20 -5.26
C ASP A 64 43.21 -43.59 -6.36
N GLN A 65 44.06 -42.56 -6.22
CA GLN A 65 44.76 -41.92 -5.06
C GLN A 65 45.35 -40.52 -5.50
N PRO A 66 46.29 -39.83 -4.79
CA PRO A 66 46.00 -38.62 -4.00
C PRO A 66 46.74 -37.32 -4.41
N GLY A 67 46.46 -36.22 -3.70
CA GLY A 67 47.33 -35.03 -3.63
C GLY A 67 47.04 -34.18 -2.38
N GLN A 68 48.01 -34.04 -1.47
CA GLN A 68 47.91 -33.23 -0.25
C GLN A 68 48.00 -31.71 -0.54
N VAL A 69 47.36 -30.87 0.27
CA VAL A 69 48.00 -30.05 1.34
C VAL A 69 46.90 -29.63 2.33
N GLN A 70 47.19 -29.68 3.64
CA GLN A 70 46.33 -29.13 4.70
C GLN A 70 46.51 -27.62 4.86
N ALA A 71 45.42 -26.93 5.13
CA ALA A 71 45.41 -25.76 6.00
C ALA A 71 44.13 -25.85 6.86
N ASP A 72 44.30 -26.03 8.17
CA ASP A 72 43.18 -25.99 9.11
C ASP A 72 42.83 -24.51 9.37
N GLU A 73 41.58 -24.12 9.09
CA GLU A 73 40.95 -22.96 9.74
C GLU A 73 39.69 -23.45 10.48
N GLU A 74 39.52 -23.00 11.72
CA GLU A 74 38.47 -23.48 12.62
C GLU A 74 37.09 -23.03 12.12
N VAL A 75 36.21 -23.99 11.81
CA VAL A 75 34.83 -23.71 11.43
C VAL A 75 34.01 -23.35 12.67
N ASP A 76 33.76 -22.04 12.88
CA ASP A 76 32.83 -21.57 13.91
C ASP A 76 31.41 -22.04 13.59
N SER A 77 30.81 -22.76 14.54
CA SER A 77 29.53 -23.48 14.36
C SER A 77 28.30 -22.60 14.62
N LYS A 78 28.39 -21.31 14.27
CA LYS A 78 27.35 -20.29 14.50
C LYS A 78 27.08 -19.33 13.33
N ILE A 79 27.32 -19.78 12.10
CA ILE A 79 26.73 -19.18 10.91
C ILE A 79 25.42 -19.91 10.55
N LEU A 80 24.34 -19.15 10.41
CA LEU A 80 23.08 -19.65 9.83
C LEU A 80 23.31 -19.98 8.34
N PRO A 81 22.82 -21.12 7.82
CA PRO A 81 23.22 -21.66 6.53
C PRO A 81 22.51 -20.99 5.32
N TYR A 82 22.57 -19.66 5.23
CA TYR A 82 22.12 -18.89 4.06
C TYR A 82 23.23 -17.98 3.54
N CYS A 83 24.39 -18.60 3.29
CA CYS A 83 25.46 -18.08 2.43
C CYS A 83 26.10 -19.24 1.68
N SER A 84 25.32 -19.92 0.84
CA SER A 84 25.85 -20.72 -0.26
C SER A 84 26.52 -19.76 -1.24
N ILE A 85 27.85 -19.62 -1.13
CA ILE A 85 28.66 -18.85 -2.08
C ILE A 85 28.87 -19.71 -3.33
N ASP A 86 27.78 -19.90 -4.08
CA ASP A 86 27.83 -20.29 -5.48
C ASP A 86 27.52 -19.05 -6.32
N GLU A 87 28.21 -18.87 -7.45
CA GLU A 87 28.27 -17.61 -8.22
C GLU A 87 26.96 -17.20 -8.94
N LYS A 88 25.82 -17.77 -8.57
CA LYS A 88 24.49 -17.49 -9.15
C LYS A 88 23.70 -16.61 -8.19
N GLY A 89 23.49 -15.35 -8.59
CA GLY A 89 22.77 -14.36 -7.79
C GLY A 89 21.34 -14.78 -7.42
N LYS A 90 20.79 -14.16 -6.36
CA LYS A 90 19.42 -14.43 -5.89
C LYS A 90 18.43 -14.23 -7.04
N LYS A 91 17.69 -15.28 -7.36
CA LYS A 91 16.67 -15.29 -8.43
C LYS A 91 15.48 -14.42 -8.00
N SER A 92 14.83 -13.80 -8.96
CA SER A 92 13.59 -13.06 -8.70
C SER A 92 12.43 -14.01 -8.41
N LEU A 93 11.40 -13.54 -7.69
CA LEU A 93 10.22 -14.34 -7.36
C LEU A 93 9.58 -14.98 -8.61
N GLY A 94 9.49 -14.25 -9.72
CA GLY A 94 8.96 -14.78 -10.99
C GLY A 94 9.86 -15.86 -11.63
N GLU A 95 11.18 -15.81 -11.44
CA GLU A 95 12.10 -16.87 -11.91
C GLU A 95 11.98 -18.12 -11.03
N LEU A 96 11.84 -17.95 -9.70
CA LEU A 96 11.57 -19.06 -8.78
C LEU A 96 10.22 -19.74 -9.09
N GLU A 97 9.17 -18.96 -9.32
CA GLU A 97 7.85 -19.46 -9.74
C GLU A 97 7.93 -20.22 -11.07
N GLN A 98 8.70 -19.69 -12.03
CA GLN A 98 8.88 -20.31 -13.34
C GLN A 98 9.66 -21.63 -13.24
N GLU A 99 10.73 -21.70 -12.44
CA GLU A 99 11.48 -22.94 -12.20
C GLU A 99 10.63 -24.00 -11.48
N PHE A 100 9.81 -23.58 -10.50
CA PHE A 100 8.91 -24.48 -9.77
C PHE A 100 7.84 -25.08 -10.69
N LEU A 101 7.20 -24.24 -11.52
CA LEU A 101 6.23 -24.70 -12.54
C LEU A 101 6.88 -25.60 -13.60
N GLN A 102 8.11 -25.28 -14.04
CA GLN A 102 8.85 -26.09 -14.99
C GLN A 102 9.24 -27.46 -14.40
N ALA A 103 9.61 -27.52 -13.12
CA ALA A 103 9.93 -28.77 -12.42
C ALA A 103 8.72 -29.68 -12.27
N LEU A 104 7.56 -29.12 -11.90
CA LEU A 104 6.30 -29.85 -11.90
C LEU A 104 5.97 -30.36 -13.31
N GLN A 105 6.06 -29.52 -14.34
CA GLN A 105 5.74 -29.91 -15.70
C GLN A 105 6.62 -31.07 -16.20
N SER A 106 7.94 -31.03 -15.99
CA SER A 106 8.84 -32.10 -16.44
C SER A 106 8.62 -33.41 -15.67
N PHE A 107 8.37 -33.33 -14.36
CA PHE A 107 8.17 -34.50 -13.51
C PHE A 107 6.88 -35.24 -13.88
N TYR A 108 5.76 -34.53 -13.97
CA TYR A 108 4.44 -35.14 -14.21
C TYR A 108 4.20 -35.54 -15.68
N TYR A 109 4.70 -34.78 -16.66
CA TYR A 109 4.39 -35.04 -18.08
C TYR A 109 5.51 -35.74 -18.86
N GLU A 110 6.78 -35.45 -18.55
CA GLU A 110 7.95 -36.06 -19.21
C GLU A 110 8.53 -37.25 -18.43
N GLY A 111 8.13 -37.44 -17.16
CA GLY A 111 8.69 -38.45 -16.27
C GLY A 111 10.14 -38.18 -15.88
N LYS A 112 10.58 -36.91 -15.95
CA LYS A 112 11.96 -36.48 -15.72
C LYS A 112 12.02 -35.43 -14.62
N ALA A 113 12.74 -35.73 -13.55
CA ALA A 113 13.14 -34.72 -12.57
C ALA A 113 14.27 -33.85 -13.16
N ILE A 114 14.04 -32.54 -13.30
CA ILE A 114 15.06 -31.57 -13.76
C ILE A 114 15.96 -31.07 -12.63
N MET A 115 15.53 -31.28 -11.38
CA MET A 115 16.23 -30.94 -10.13
C MET A 115 16.01 -32.09 -9.14
N SER A 116 16.86 -32.18 -8.12
CA SER A 116 16.71 -33.14 -7.04
C SER A 116 15.53 -32.79 -6.11
N ASN A 117 15.06 -33.77 -5.33
CA ASN A 117 13.99 -33.54 -4.36
C ASN A 117 14.37 -32.48 -3.31
N GLU A 118 15.64 -32.44 -2.89
CA GLU A 118 16.14 -31.45 -1.92
C GLU A 118 16.16 -30.04 -2.51
N GLU A 119 16.57 -29.88 -3.77
CA GLU A 119 16.48 -28.60 -4.48
C GLU A 119 15.02 -28.15 -4.68
N PHE A 120 14.12 -29.07 -4.97
CA PHE A 120 12.69 -28.80 -5.14
C PHE A 120 12.02 -28.38 -3.82
N ASP A 121 12.30 -29.07 -2.71
CA ASP A 121 11.76 -28.72 -1.40
C ASP A 121 12.31 -27.37 -0.90
N ASN A 122 13.60 -27.06 -1.13
CA ASN A 122 14.18 -25.75 -0.84
C ASN A 122 13.52 -24.62 -1.67
N LEU A 123 13.33 -24.83 -2.98
CA LEU A 123 12.65 -23.88 -3.87
C LEU A 123 11.20 -23.63 -3.44
N LYS A 124 10.51 -24.69 -3.01
CA LYS A 124 9.14 -24.62 -2.48
C LYS A 124 9.08 -23.83 -1.18
N GLU A 125 10.01 -24.05 -0.25
CA GLU A 125 10.08 -23.26 0.98
C GLU A 125 10.37 -21.79 0.69
N GLU A 126 11.33 -21.46 -0.19
CA GLU A 126 11.65 -20.07 -0.56
C GLU A 126 10.44 -19.34 -1.14
N LEU A 127 9.67 -20.00 -2.02
CA LEU A 127 8.42 -19.45 -2.57
C LEU A 127 7.31 -19.28 -1.52
N MET A 128 7.24 -20.15 -0.51
CA MET A 128 6.33 -19.97 0.63
C MET A 128 6.74 -18.79 1.51
N TRP A 129 8.05 -18.59 1.75
CA TRP A 129 8.58 -17.49 2.54
C TRP A 129 8.43 -16.12 1.86
N GLU A 130 8.61 -16.06 0.53
CA GLU A 130 8.40 -14.83 -0.27
C GLU A 130 6.91 -14.58 -0.59
N GLY A 131 6.00 -15.49 -0.20
CA GLY A 131 4.55 -15.30 -0.26
C GLY A 131 3.91 -15.54 -1.64
N SER A 132 4.50 -16.38 -2.48
CA SER A 132 3.95 -16.72 -3.80
C SER A 132 2.61 -17.45 -3.70
N SER A 133 1.63 -17.02 -4.51
CA SER A 133 0.35 -17.70 -4.67
C SER A 133 0.46 -19.05 -5.40
N VAL A 134 1.57 -19.30 -6.10
CA VAL A 134 1.81 -20.53 -6.89
C VAL A 134 2.05 -21.76 -6.00
N VAL A 135 2.56 -21.56 -4.77
CA VAL A 135 2.83 -22.66 -3.83
C VAL A 135 1.73 -22.82 -2.78
N MET A 136 0.91 -21.79 -2.57
CA MET A 136 -0.22 -21.78 -1.63
C MET A 136 -1.53 -22.35 -2.23
N LEU A 137 -1.43 -23.19 -3.25
CA LEU A 137 -2.56 -23.85 -3.91
C LEU A 137 -3.18 -24.93 -3.00
N SER A 138 -4.49 -24.90 -2.82
CA SER A 138 -5.23 -25.98 -2.18
C SER A 138 -5.19 -27.27 -3.03
N SER A 139 -5.46 -28.43 -2.40
CA SER A 139 -5.39 -29.73 -3.08
C SER A 139 -6.34 -29.83 -4.30
N ASP A 140 -7.47 -29.11 -4.27
CA ASP A 140 -8.45 -29.13 -5.36
C ASP A 140 -8.06 -28.18 -6.51
N GLU A 141 -7.41 -27.05 -6.20
CA GLU A 141 -6.84 -26.13 -7.20
C GLU A 141 -5.67 -26.77 -7.96
N GLN A 142 -4.77 -27.45 -7.24
CA GLN A 142 -3.67 -28.21 -7.88
C GLN A 142 -4.22 -29.27 -8.84
N LYS A 143 -5.24 -30.02 -8.39
CA LYS A 143 -5.91 -31.07 -9.17
C LYS A 143 -6.66 -30.51 -10.40
N PHE A 144 -7.22 -29.31 -10.31
CA PHE A 144 -7.84 -28.62 -11.43
C PHE A 144 -6.81 -28.17 -12.47
N LEU A 145 -5.70 -27.58 -12.03
CA LEU A 145 -4.60 -27.17 -12.91
C LEU A 145 -3.96 -28.38 -13.62
N GLU A 146 -3.61 -29.43 -12.88
CA GLU A 146 -3.05 -30.67 -13.42
C GLU A 146 -3.98 -31.28 -14.49
N ALA A 147 -5.29 -31.31 -14.23
CA ALA A 147 -6.27 -31.82 -15.18
C ALA A 147 -6.37 -30.98 -16.45
N SER A 148 -6.37 -29.65 -16.31
CA SER A 148 -6.42 -28.74 -17.45
C SER A 148 -5.20 -28.88 -18.36
N MET A 149 -4.00 -29.00 -17.78
CA MET A 149 -2.75 -29.19 -18.49
C MET A 149 -2.66 -30.60 -19.12
N ALA A 150 -3.11 -31.63 -18.41
CA ALA A 150 -3.10 -33.00 -18.89
C ALA A 150 -4.08 -33.22 -20.07
N TYR A 151 -5.23 -32.54 -20.06
CA TYR A 151 -6.15 -32.50 -21.19
C TYR A 151 -5.51 -31.86 -22.43
N VAL A 152 -4.84 -30.70 -22.27
CA VAL A 152 -4.09 -30.04 -23.36
C VAL A 152 -2.93 -30.90 -23.88
N ALA A 153 -2.28 -31.67 -23.00
CA ALA A 153 -1.24 -32.63 -23.36
C ALA A 153 -1.77 -33.94 -23.98
N GLY A 154 -3.09 -34.10 -24.14
CA GLY A 154 -3.71 -35.27 -24.75
C GLY A 154 -3.74 -36.53 -23.86
N LYS A 155 -3.51 -36.38 -22.55
CA LYS A 155 -3.52 -37.46 -21.54
C LYS A 155 -4.49 -37.10 -20.39
N PRO A 156 -5.82 -37.11 -20.59
CA PRO A 156 -6.77 -36.71 -19.56
C PRO A 156 -6.69 -37.61 -18.31
N ILE A 157 -6.52 -37.00 -17.13
CA ILE A 157 -6.43 -37.71 -15.84
C ILE A 157 -7.77 -37.89 -15.11
N MET A 158 -8.82 -37.21 -15.58
CA MET A 158 -10.19 -37.29 -15.06
C MET A 158 -11.19 -37.14 -16.21
N SER A 159 -12.43 -37.54 -16.00
CA SER A 159 -13.50 -37.35 -16.99
C SER A 159 -14.02 -35.90 -17.00
N ASP A 160 -14.56 -35.48 -18.14
CA ASP A 160 -15.14 -34.13 -18.32
C ASP A 160 -16.19 -33.78 -17.23
N GLN A 161 -16.98 -34.77 -16.79
CA GLN A 161 -17.97 -34.59 -15.72
C GLN A 161 -17.35 -34.33 -14.33
N GLU A 162 -16.22 -34.97 -14.04
CA GLU A 162 -15.48 -34.77 -12.80
C GLU A 162 -14.76 -33.41 -12.82
N TYR A 163 -14.22 -33.03 -13.98
CA TYR A 163 -13.60 -31.73 -14.20
C TYR A 163 -14.60 -30.58 -14.04
N ASP A 164 -15.77 -30.67 -14.66
CA ASP A 164 -16.84 -29.66 -14.52
C ASP A 164 -17.34 -29.56 -13.08
N LYS A 165 -17.46 -30.69 -12.37
CA LYS A 165 -17.84 -30.69 -10.94
C LYS A 165 -16.78 -30.03 -10.07
N LEU A 166 -15.50 -30.31 -10.30
CA LEU A 166 -14.37 -29.68 -9.60
C LEU A 166 -14.32 -28.18 -9.87
N LYS A 167 -14.53 -27.78 -11.13
CA LYS A 167 -14.62 -26.37 -11.56
C LYS A 167 -15.75 -25.62 -10.85
N ILE A 168 -16.93 -26.24 -10.71
CA ILE A 168 -18.06 -25.65 -10.00
C ILE A 168 -17.76 -25.52 -8.49
N GLN A 169 -17.15 -26.53 -7.88
CA GLN A 169 -16.76 -26.49 -6.46
C GLN A 169 -15.80 -25.33 -6.18
N LEU A 170 -14.72 -25.21 -6.96
CA LEU A 170 -13.76 -24.12 -6.82
C LEU A 170 -14.35 -22.72 -7.09
N LYS A 171 -15.38 -22.60 -7.95
CA LYS A 171 -16.15 -21.36 -8.12
C LYS A 171 -17.03 -21.02 -6.90
N ILE A 172 -17.54 -22.02 -6.18
CA ILE A 172 -18.30 -21.82 -4.93
C ILE A 172 -17.35 -21.41 -3.80
N ASP A 173 -16.17 -22.04 -3.73
CA ASP A 173 -15.16 -21.78 -2.70
C ASP A 173 -14.38 -20.46 -2.93
N GLY A 174 -14.61 -19.80 -4.07
CA GLY A 174 -14.08 -18.46 -4.36
C GLY A 174 -12.64 -18.42 -4.87
N SER A 175 -12.16 -19.49 -5.50
CA SER A 175 -10.80 -19.56 -6.07
C SER A 175 -10.63 -18.64 -7.28
N ASP A 176 -9.66 -17.73 -7.21
CA ASP A 176 -9.28 -16.82 -8.33
C ASP A 176 -8.77 -17.58 -9.57
N ILE A 177 -8.28 -18.82 -9.41
CA ILE A 177 -7.68 -19.63 -10.47
C ILE A 177 -8.71 -20.07 -11.51
N VAL A 178 -9.98 -20.14 -11.11
CA VAL A 178 -11.08 -20.62 -11.96
C VAL A 178 -11.86 -19.46 -12.61
N VAL A 179 -11.45 -18.21 -12.35
CA VAL A 179 -12.06 -17.00 -12.93
C VAL A 179 -11.55 -16.81 -14.36
N GLU A 180 -12.41 -17.04 -15.35
CA GLU A 180 -12.05 -16.82 -16.76
C GLU A 180 -12.34 -15.40 -17.24
N GLY A 181 -11.31 -14.71 -17.71
CA GLY A 181 -11.43 -13.45 -18.43
C GLY A 181 -12.21 -13.57 -19.76
N PRO A 182 -12.62 -12.44 -20.37
CA PRO A 182 -13.54 -12.44 -21.50
C PRO A 182 -13.03 -13.20 -22.74
N ARG A 183 -13.59 -14.38 -23.00
CA ARG A 183 -13.32 -15.21 -24.18
C ARG A 183 -14.29 -14.87 -25.31
N CYS A 184 -13.80 -14.33 -26.41
CA CYS A 184 -14.59 -14.15 -27.63
C CYS A 184 -14.43 -15.34 -28.58
N SER A 185 -15.52 -16.10 -28.81
CA SER A 185 -15.53 -17.13 -29.84
C SER A 185 -15.93 -16.53 -31.18
N LEU A 186 -14.95 -16.32 -32.06
CA LEU A 186 -15.18 -15.85 -33.43
C LEU A 186 -16.12 -16.76 -34.23
N ARG A 187 -16.14 -18.06 -33.91
CA ARG A 187 -16.99 -19.07 -34.58
C ARG A 187 -18.45 -19.01 -34.14
N SER A 188 -18.74 -18.78 -32.85
CA SER A 188 -20.13 -18.67 -32.36
C SER A 188 -20.63 -17.23 -32.24
N ARG A 189 -19.76 -16.23 -32.44
CA ARG A 189 -20.01 -14.79 -32.20
C ARG A 189 -20.54 -14.49 -30.79
N LYS A 190 -20.20 -15.34 -29.82
CA LYS A 190 -20.56 -15.18 -28.40
C LYS A 190 -19.30 -14.85 -27.60
N VAL A 191 -19.44 -13.93 -26.65
CA VAL A 191 -18.45 -13.62 -25.63
C VAL A 191 -18.88 -14.30 -24.35
N TYR A 192 -17.94 -14.97 -23.69
CA TYR A 192 -18.12 -15.60 -22.39
C TYR A 192 -17.21 -14.87 -21.39
N SER A 193 -17.74 -14.49 -20.24
CA SER A 193 -16.99 -13.81 -19.18
C SER A 193 -17.65 -14.11 -17.84
N ASP A 194 -16.87 -14.55 -16.85
CA ASP A 194 -17.36 -14.61 -15.48
C ASP A 194 -17.44 -13.18 -14.90
N LEU A 195 -18.59 -12.80 -14.35
CA LEU A 195 -18.83 -11.48 -13.76
C LEU A 195 -19.21 -11.64 -12.28
N SER A 196 -18.38 -11.12 -11.38
CA SER A 196 -18.70 -10.99 -9.96
C SER A 196 -19.43 -9.67 -9.67
N VAL A 197 -20.38 -9.69 -8.74
CA VAL A 197 -21.10 -8.48 -8.31
C VAL A 197 -20.24 -7.69 -7.32
N ASP A 198 -19.75 -6.53 -7.75
CA ASP A 198 -18.99 -5.62 -6.90
C ASP A 198 -19.92 -4.77 -6.02
N TYR A 199 -20.29 -5.33 -4.86
CA TYR A 199 -21.13 -4.64 -3.88
C TYR A 199 -20.49 -3.34 -3.35
N LEU A 200 -19.16 -3.24 -3.31
CA LEU A 200 -18.47 -2.05 -2.82
C LEU A 200 -18.62 -0.88 -3.79
N LYS A 201 -18.47 -1.11 -5.10
CA LYS A 201 -18.77 -0.10 -6.14
C LYS A 201 -20.26 0.25 -6.18
N MET A 202 -21.15 -0.73 -6.05
CA MET A 202 -22.61 -0.50 -5.94
C MET A 202 -22.96 0.42 -4.76
N VAL A 203 -22.32 0.25 -3.60
CA VAL A 203 -22.50 1.14 -2.45
C VAL A 203 -21.91 2.52 -2.72
N LEU A 204 -20.66 2.60 -3.19
CA LEU A 204 -19.99 3.89 -3.47
C LEU A 204 -20.70 4.75 -4.53
N LEU A 205 -21.39 4.13 -5.49
CA LEU A 205 -22.17 4.85 -6.50
C LEU A 205 -23.41 5.53 -5.90
N ASN A 206 -24.04 4.90 -4.90
CA ASN A 206 -25.30 5.35 -4.31
C ASN A 206 -25.13 6.24 -3.06
N VAL A 207 -24.04 6.08 -2.30
CA VAL A 207 -23.75 6.86 -1.09
C VAL A 207 -23.78 8.38 -1.30
N PRO A 208 -23.18 8.96 -2.38
CA PRO A 208 -23.23 10.41 -2.60
C PRO A 208 -24.65 10.95 -2.77
N ALA A 209 -25.51 10.24 -3.51
CA ALA A 209 -26.92 10.62 -3.68
C ALA A 209 -27.68 10.55 -2.34
N ALA A 210 -27.41 9.53 -1.52
CA ALA A 210 -28.01 9.40 -0.19
C ALA A 210 -27.58 10.52 0.78
N ILE A 211 -26.31 10.91 0.77
CA ILE A 211 -25.80 12.04 1.59
C ILE A 211 -26.46 13.35 1.15
N VAL A 212 -26.60 13.60 -0.15
CA VAL A 212 -27.27 14.80 -0.67
C VAL A 212 -28.77 14.81 -0.31
N ALA A 213 -29.45 13.67 -0.40
CA ALA A 213 -30.86 13.52 -0.02
C ALA A 213 -31.08 13.84 1.47
N LEU A 214 -30.26 13.24 2.34
CA LEU A 214 -30.31 13.47 3.79
C LEU A 214 -29.96 14.92 4.13
N GLY A 215 -28.92 15.49 3.52
CA GLY A 215 -28.52 16.88 3.73
C GLY A 215 -29.61 17.88 3.34
N LEU A 216 -30.28 17.67 2.20
CA LEU A 216 -31.42 18.49 1.79
C LEU A 216 -32.62 18.35 2.74
N PHE A 217 -32.90 17.13 3.22
CA PHE A 217 -34.00 16.88 4.14
C PHE A 217 -33.79 17.62 5.48
N PHE A 218 -32.64 17.42 6.13
CA PHE A 218 -32.33 18.10 7.41
C PHE A 218 -32.21 19.63 7.24
N PHE A 219 -31.66 20.13 6.13
CA PHE A 219 -31.56 21.57 5.87
C PHE A 219 -32.92 22.24 5.70
N LEU A 220 -33.90 21.55 5.11
CA LEU A 220 -35.28 22.04 4.99
C LEU A 220 -36.04 21.96 6.33
N ASP A 221 -35.77 20.95 7.15
CA ASP A 221 -36.35 20.81 8.50
C ASP A 221 -35.87 21.93 9.44
N ASP A 222 -34.56 22.21 9.45
CA ASP A 222 -33.96 23.35 10.18
C ASP A 222 -34.51 24.71 9.69
N LEU A 223 -34.64 24.92 8.37
CA LEU A 223 -35.15 26.18 7.80
C LEU A 223 -36.65 26.41 8.07
N THR A 224 -37.43 25.34 8.27
CA THR A 224 -38.86 25.43 8.57
C THR A 224 -39.15 25.34 10.07
N GLY A 225 -38.13 25.32 10.92
CA GLY A 225 -38.32 25.25 12.38
C GLY A 225 -39.07 23.99 12.81
N PHE A 226 -38.85 22.86 12.11
CA PHE A 226 -39.56 21.59 12.26
C PHE A 226 -41.04 21.60 11.83
N GLU A 227 -41.59 22.67 11.23
CA GLU A 227 -43.01 22.72 10.83
C GLU A 227 -43.39 21.68 9.76
N ILE A 228 -42.45 21.16 8.98
CA ILE A 228 -42.70 20.02 8.06
C ILE A 228 -43.19 18.78 8.83
N THR A 229 -42.72 18.59 10.06
CA THR A 229 -43.10 17.48 10.94
C THR A 229 -44.49 17.69 11.57
N TYR A 230 -44.97 18.94 11.64
CA TYR A 230 -46.30 19.32 12.12
C TYR A 230 -47.35 19.45 11.00
N LEU A 231 -46.94 19.54 9.73
CA LEU A 231 -47.84 19.77 8.59
C LEU A 231 -48.75 18.58 8.26
N LEU A 232 -48.44 17.39 8.78
CA LEU A 232 -49.40 16.29 8.97
C LEU A 232 -49.52 16.03 10.47
N GLU A 233 -50.70 16.27 11.06
CA GLU A 233 -51.01 15.97 12.48
C GLU A 233 -51.06 14.46 12.76
N LEU A 234 -49.94 13.76 12.57
CA LEU A 234 -49.78 12.35 12.88
C LEU A 234 -49.15 12.23 14.28
N PRO A 235 -49.88 11.75 15.29
CA PRO A 235 -49.36 11.64 16.65
C PRO A 235 -48.14 10.73 16.70
N GLU A 236 -47.20 11.01 17.60
CA GLU A 236 -46.08 10.10 17.87
C GLU A 236 -46.63 8.71 18.26
N PRO A 237 -46.11 7.61 17.69
CA PRO A 237 -44.85 7.48 16.94
C PRO A 237 -44.98 7.55 15.40
N PHE A 238 -46.16 7.84 14.84
CA PHE A 238 -46.42 7.63 13.41
C PHE A 238 -45.65 8.60 12.49
N SER A 239 -45.33 9.81 12.96
CA SER A 239 -44.49 10.76 12.20
C SER A 239 -43.06 10.23 11.94
N PHE A 240 -42.43 9.57 12.92
CA PHE A 240 -41.14 8.91 12.75
C PHE A 240 -41.21 7.75 11.73
N ILE A 241 -42.29 6.97 11.77
CA ILE A 241 -42.49 5.87 10.81
C ILE A 241 -42.70 6.41 9.39
N PHE A 242 -43.52 7.46 9.23
CA PHE A 242 -43.78 8.05 7.92
C PHE A 242 -42.54 8.70 7.30
N THR A 243 -41.77 9.45 8.09
CA THR A 243 -40.53 10.11 7.60
C THR A 243 -39.50 9.08 7.15
N TRP A 244 -39.15 8.11 8.00
CA TRP A 244 -38.08 7.14 7.70
C TRP A 244 -38.48 6.00 6.75
N PHE A 245 -39.75 5.58 6.71
CA PHE A 245 -40.19 4.44 5.90
C PHE A 245 -41.05 4.82 4.67
N ALA A 246 -41.49 6.08 4.53
CA ALA A 246 -42.19 6.54 3.33
C ALA A 246 -41.49 7.73 2.65
N ALA A 247 -41.29 8.86 3.36
CA ALA A 247 -40.76 10.08 2.74
C ALA A 247 -39.30 9.94 2.28
N LEU A 248 -38.41 9.43 3.15
CA LEU A 248 -36.99 9.28 2.85
C LEU A 248 -36.72 8.25 1.74
N PRO A 249 -37.37 7.06 1.72
CA PRO A 249 -37.26 6.11 0.60
C PRO A 249 -37.80 6.67 -0.72
N LEU A 250 -38.89 7.45 -0.71
CA LEU A 250 -39.43 8.09 -1.92
C LEU A 250 -38.49 9.17 -2.48
N LEU A 251 -37.88 10.00 -1.61
CA LEU A 251 -36.88 10.99 -2.01
C LEU A 251 -35.61 10.35 -2.57
N LEU A 252 -35.11 9.28 -1.93
CA LEU A 252 -33.98 8.50 -2.44
C LEU A 252 -34.30 7.88 -3.80
N TRP A 253 -35.48 7.27 -3.94
CA TRP A 253 -35.91 6.69 -5.22
C TRP A 253 -36.01 7.75 -6.32
N ALA A 254 -36.61 8.92 -6.06
CA ALA A 254 -36.70 10.01 -7.03
C ALA A 254 -35.31 10.58 -7.43
N LEU A 255 -34.39 10.71 -6.48
CA LEU A 255 -33.01 11.13 -6.76
C LEU A 255 -32.22 10.08 -7.55
N VAL A 256 -32.42 8.79 -7.26
CA VAL A 256 -31.83 7.69 -8.05
C VAL A 256 -32.38 7.67 -9.49
N GLN A 257 -33.67 7.91 -9.71
CA GLN A 257 -34.24 8.00 -11.07
C GLN A 257 -33.66 9.18 -11.87
N THR A 258 -33.47 10.34 -11.23
CA THR A 258 -32.92 11.54 -11.92
C THR A 258 -31.41 11.44 -12.20
N VAL A 259 -30.64 10.72 -11.38
CA VAL A 259 -29.23 10.41 -11.65
C VAL A 259 -29.09 9.28 -12.67
N GLY A 260 -29.90 8.22 -12.55
CA GLY A 260 -29.85 7.02 -13.39
C GLY A 260 -30.08 7.27 -14.88
N GLN A 261 -30.91 8.26 -15.25
CA GLN A 261 -31.14 8.58 -16.67
C GLN A 261 -29.92 9.13 -17.43
N LYS A 262 -28.82 9.48 -16.76
CA LYS A 262 -27.65 10.08 -17.41
C LYS A 262 -26.44 9.15 -17.59
N THR A 263 -26.54 7.90 -17.16
CA THR A 263 -25.51 6.87 -17.39
C THR A 263 -26.14 5.56 -17.85
N SER A 264 -25.73 5.13 -19.06
CA SER A 264 -26.00 3.83 -19.69
C SER A 264 -27.30 3.67 -20.50
N PRO A 265 -27.20 3.71 -21.83
CA PRO A 265 -27.92 2.82 -22.73
C PRO A 265 -26.98 1.69 -23.19
N PHE A 266 -26.50 0.85 -22.26
CA PHE A 266 -25.79 -0.38 -22.60
C PHE A 266 -25.89 -1.41 -21.46
N LEU A 267 -26.06 -2.69 -21.84
CA LEU A 267 -26.21 -3.87 -20.98
C LEU A 267 -27.60 -4.09 -20.33
N GLU A 268 -28.61 -4.36 -21.16
CA GLU A 268 -29.61 -5.38 -20.80
C GLU A 268 -29.09 -6.79 -21.18
N PRO A 269 -29.28 -7.83 -20.35
CA PRO A 269 -28.92 -9.20 -20.68
C PRO A 269 -30.05 -9.91 -21.44
N SER A 270 -30.09 -9.76 -22.77
CA SER A 270 -31.07 -10.47 -23.61
C SER A 270 -30.66 -11.92 -23.91
N TYR A 271 -31.26 -12.88 -23.21
CA TYR A 271 -31.29 -14.28 -23.63
C TYR A 271 -32.23 -14.44 -24.84
N GLN A 272 -31.71 -14.74 -26.04
CA GLN A 272 -32.46 -15.42 -27.11
C GLN A 272 -31.53 -16.00 -28.20
N TYR A 273 -31.94 -17.10 -28.83
CA TYR A 273 -31.24 -17.73 -29.97
C TYR A 273 -31.63 -17.08 -31.32
N PRO A 274 -30.87 -17.30 -32.43
CA PRO A 274 -30.69 -16.30 -33.48
C PRO A 274 -31.60 -16.43 -34.72
N ALA A 275 -31.78 -15.32 -35.44
CA ALA A 275 -32.24 -15.34 -36.84
C ALA A 275 -31.74 -14.13 -37.67
N VAL A 276 -31.06 -14.44 -38.78
CA VAL A 276 -31.08 -13.81 -40.13
C VAL A 276 -30.86 -12.27 -40.31
N VAL A 277 -29.94 -11.96 -41.25
CA VAL A 277 -29.61 -10.65 -41.86
C VAL A 277 -29.90 -10.76 -43.37
N PRO A 278 -30.53 -9.77 -44.08
CA PRO A 278 -29.79 -8.75 -44.86
C PRO A 278 -30.58 -7.40 -45.08
N PRO A 279 -30.26 -6.47 -46.02
CA PRO A 279 -29.33 -5.37 -45.75
C PRO A 279 -29.81 -3.93 -46.15
N THR A 280 -28.96 -2.95 -45.81
CA THR A 280 -28.74 -1.55 -46.30
C THR A 280 -29.29 -1.13 -47.68
N PRO A 281 -29.48 0.19 -48.04
CA PRO A 281 -28.55 1.30 -47.71
C PRO A 281 -29.07 2.78 -47.66
N SER A 282 -28.13 3.71 -47.33
CA SER A 282 -27.96 5.10 -47.83
C SER A 282 -29.13 6.12 -47.75
N ASN A 283 -28.95 7.34 -47.23
CA ASN A 283 -28.11 8.37 -47.86
C ASN A 283 -27.85 9.59 -46.94
N ALA A 284 -26.85 10.39 -47.31
CA ALA A 284 -26.65 11.74 -46.78
C ALA A 284 -27.49 12.77 -47.56
N GLN A 285 -27.84 13.91 -46.94
CA GLN A 285 -27.39 15.23 -47.39
C GLN A 285 -27.88 16.39 -46.51
N SER A 286 -27.05 17.44 -46.49
CA SER A 286 -27.30 18.78 -45.97
C SER A 286 -28.28 19.59 -46.85
N LEU A 287 -28.98 20.57 -46.28
CA LEU A 287 -28.82 22.01 -46.62
C LEU A 287 -29.68 22.94 -45.74
N GLU A 288 -29.35 24.24 -45.83
CA GLU A 288 -29.98 25.38 -45.12
C GLU A 288 -31.34 25.80 -45.78
N LEU A 289 -32.07 26.88 -45.46
CA LEU A 289 -31.85 28.12 -44.68
C LEU A 289 -33.22 28.80 -44.33
N SER A 290 -33.17 29.89 -43.55
CA SER A 290 -34.16 31.01 -43.46
C SER A 290 -35.36 30.80 -42.53
N SER A 291 -35.96 31.81 -41.85
CA SER A 291 -35.58 33.21 -41.47
C SER A 291 -36.56 33.64 -40.33
N ILE A 292 -36.48 34.76 -39.56
CA ILE A 292 -36.55 36.19 -39.94
C ILE A 292 -36.44 37.10 -38.67
N SER A 293 -35.93 38.34 -38.82
CA SER A 293 -36.15 39.57 -37.98
C SER A 293 -36.05 39.53 -36.43
N LYS A 294 -34.92 39.95 -35.82
CA LYS A 294 -34.55 41.35 -35.39
C LYS A 294 -35.36 41.99 -34.23
N LYS A 295 -34.67 42.22 -33.10
CA LYS A 295 -34.65 43.51 -32.36
C LYS A 295 -33.36 43.68 -31.52
N SER A 296 -32.46 44.49 -32.06
CA SER A 296 -31.56 45.48 -31.41
C SER A 296 -31.14 45.22 -29.94
N LEU A 297 -29.91 44.79 -29.63
CA LEU A 297 -28.61 45.48 -29.76
C LEU A 297 -28.36 46.60 -28.72
N LYS A 298 -27.50 46.33 -27.73
CA LYS A 298 -26.23 47.08 -27.52
C LYS A 298 -25.27 46.34 -26.58
N THR A 299 -23.98 46.58 -26.80
CA THR A 299 -22.82 45.83 -26.27
C THR A 299 -21.89 46.80 -25.54
N MET A 300 -21.16 46.32 -24.52
CA MET A 300 -19.93 46.87 -23.90
C MET A 300 -19.71 48.40 -23.86
N ALA A 301 -19.44 48.93 -22.65
CA ALA A 301 -18.07 49.27 -22.22
C ALA A 301 -18.02 50.31 -21.07
N SER A 302 -17.09 50.06 -20.13
CA SER A 302 -16.26 51.03 -19.41
C SER A 302 -16.87 52.18 -18.59
N ASN A 303 -16.55 52.16 -17.29
CA ASN A 303 -16.20 53.29 -16.40
C ASN A 303 -17.04 54.58 -16.41
N ILE A 304 -17.46 55.03 -15.21
CA ILE A 304 -17.09 56.34 -14.58
C ILE A 304 -17.90 56.55 -13.28
N LEU A 305 -17.27 57.22 -12.29
CA LEU A 305 -17.83 57.77 -11.04
C LEU A 305 -18.52 56.81 -10.05
N TYR A 306 -17.89 56.61 -8.89
CA TYR A 306 -18.35 57.23 -7.64
C TYR A 306 -17.20 57.32 -6.63
N SER A 307 -16.71 58.53 -6.43
CA SER A 307 -15.88 58.91 -5.28
C SER A 307 -16.58 60.04 -4.55
N TRP A 308 -16.48 60.07 -3.21
CA TRP A 308 -16.21 61.24 -2.37
C TRP A 308 -16.35 60.85 -0.89
N ASN A 309 -15.44 61.37 -0.05
CA ASN A 309 -15.40 61.28 1.43
C ASN A 309 -15.28 59.83 1.99
N ILE A 310 -14.17 59.44 2.62
CA ILE A 310 -13.71 60.00 3.90
C ILE A 310 -12.21 60.36 3.86
N ILE A 311 -11.91 61.66 3.99
CA ILE A 311 -10.60 62.14 4.48
C ILE A 311 -10.87 62.74 5.86
N GLY A 312 -10.39 62.07 6.91
CA GLY A 312 -10.62 62.50 8.28
C GLY A 312 -10.28 61.40 9.28
N PHE A 313 -9.02 61.40 9.73
CA PHE A 313 -8.40 60.79 10.93
C PHE A 313 -6.96 60.32 10.66
N PHE A 314 -6.11 61.25 10.22
CA PHE A 314 -4.71 61.24 10.65
C PHE A 314 -4.60 62.14 11.88
N LEU A 315 -3.68 61.81 12.80
CA LEU A 315 -3.39 62.48 14.09
C LEU A 315 -4.32 62.12 15.28
N MET A 316 -4.11 60.95 15.89
CA MET A 316 -3.63 60.86 17.29
C MET A 316 -3.54 59.41 17.80
N GLY A 317 -2.46 59.12 18.54
CA GLY A 317 -2.25 57.82 19.22
C GLY A 317 -1.74 56.71 18.28
N GLY A 318 -0.66 56.00 18.61
CA GLY A 318 0.21 56.11 19.77
C GLY A 318 1.27 55.01 19.70
N ILE A 319 2.44 55.26 20.28
CA ILE A 319 3.61 54.36 20.26
C ILE A 319 3.21 52.95 20.71
N THR A 320 3.07 52.02 19.77
CA THR A 320 3.14 50.58 20.04
C THR A 320 4.53 50.11 19.67
N SER A 321 5.25 49.62 20.68
CA SER A 321 6.66 49.26 20.57
C SER A 321 6.89 48.27 19.44
N VAL A 322 7.76 48.64 18.50
CA VAL A 322 8.40 47.67 17.59
C VAL A 322 9.39 46.86 18.41
N ILE A 323 8.88 45.93 19.22
CA ILE A 323 9.61 44.71 19.54
C ILE A 323 9.68 43.98 18.21
N GLY A 324 10.79 44.18 17.51
CA GLY A 324 11.20 43.37 16.36
C GLY A 324 11.44 41.95 16.83
N GLY A 325 10.36 41.22 17.12
CA GLY A 325 10.40 39.78 17.25
C GLY A 325 10.94 39.26 15.93
N TYR A 326 12.15 38.68 15.98
CA TYR A 326 12.73 37.97 14.86
C TYR A 326 11.78 36.80 14.52
N ALA A 327 10.84 37.04 13.60
CA ALA A 327 10.17 35.96 12.91
C ALA A 327 11.30 35.11 12.30
N PRO A 328 11.43 33.83 12.68
CA PRO A 328 12.51 33.01 12.15
C PRO A 328 12.39 33.00 10.63
N ALA A 329 13.44 33.42 9.94
CA ALA A 329 13.45 33.50 8.50
C ALA A 329 13.20 32.10 7.93
N ARG A 330 12.03 31.89 7.31
CA ARG A 330 11.64 30.60 6.72
C ARG A 330 12.73 30.19 5.73
N MET A 331 13.29 28.99 5.92
CA MET A 331 14.47 28.58 5.15
C MET A 331 14.04 27.96 3.82
N ILE A 332 13.70 28.82 2.85
CA ILE A 332 13.19 28.40 1.53
C ILE A 332 14.25 27.57 0.78
N PHE A 333 13.89 26.33 0.43
CA PHE A 333 14.76 25.48 -0.39
C PHE A 333 14.94 26.05 -1.81
N ARG A 334 16.19 26.30 -2.20
CA ARG A 334 16.53 26.83 -3.54
C ARG A 334 16.89 25.71 -4.52
N PRO A 335 16.46 25.78 -5.79
CA PRO A 335 16.85 24.82 -6.82
C PRO A 335 18.38 24.69 -6.97
N SER A 336 18.86 23.47 -7.19
CA SER A 336 20.28 23.23 -7.46
C SER A 336 20.68 23.66 -8.87
N GLN A 337 21.99 23.68 -9.12
CA GLN A 337 22.51 23.69 -10.49
C GLN A 337 22.08 22.42 -11.23
N TRP A 338 22.06 22.50 -12.57
CA TRP A 338 21.81 21.35 -13.42
C TRP A 338 23.04 20.43 -13.50
N ALA A 339 22.81 19.13 -13.42
CA ALA A 339 23.80 18.07 -13.59
C ALA A 339 23.33 17.09 -14.67
N LEU A 340 24.27 16.36 -15.27
CA LEU A 340 23.99 15.31 -16.26
C LEU A 340 23.67 13.99 -15.53
N ALA A 341 22.64 13.30 -16.01
CA ALA A 341 22.29 11.94 -15.61
C ALA A 341 21.74 11.18 -16.82
N HIS A 342 21.37 9.93 -16.60
CA HIS A 342 20.54 9.17 -17.52
C HIS A 342 19.21 8.82 -16.87
N THR A 343 18.22 8.52 -17.70
CA THR A 343 16.96 7.97 -17.22
C THR A 343 16.48 6.81 -18.09
N THR A 344 15.97 5.78 -17.42
CA THR A 344 15.12 4.72 -17.99
C THR A 344 13.70 4.90 -17.46
N PHE A 345 12.82 3.96 -17.76
CA PHE A 345 11.55 3.80 -17.09
C PHE A 345 11.28 2.35 -16.71
N TYR A 346 10.46 2.17 -15.68
CA TYR A 346 9.90 0.88 -15.28
C TYR A 346 8.38 0.92 -15.15
N GLY A 347 7.80 -0.27 -15.11
CA GLY A 347 6.35 -0.47 -15.03
C GLY A 347 5.60 -0.11 -16.30
N ASP A 348 4.28 -0.04 -16.15
CA ASP A 348 3.30 0.18 -17.21
C ASP A 348 2.74 1.62 -17.18
N GLU A 349 1.77 1.90 -18.04
CA GLU A 349 1.18 3.25 -18.17
C GLU A 349 0.32 3.65 -16.97
N SER A 350 -0.17 2.69 -16.17
CA SER A 350 -0.84 2.96 -14.90
C SER A 350 0.13 3.33 -13.75
N ALA A 351 1.44 3.13 -13.96
CA ALA A 351 2.48 3.20 -12.92
C ALA A 351 2.24 2.26 -11.72
N SER A 352 1.47 1.17 -11.89
CA SER A 352 1.14 0.21 -10.85
C SER A 352 2.37 -0.40 -10.18
N ALA A 353 3.41 -0.73 -10.96
CA ALA A 353 4.68 -1.25 -10.48
C ALA A 353 5.49 -0.27 -9.61
N THR A 354 5.08 1.00 -9.50
CA THR A 354 5.75 1.98 -8.63
C THR A 354 5.28 1.94 -7.16
N MET A 355 4.19 1.23 -6.87
CA MET A 355 3.64 1.11 -5.52
C MET A 355 4.59 0.31 -4.60
N GLY A 356 4.61 0.66 -3.31
CA GLY A 356 5.39 -0.08 -2.31
C GLY A 356 6.92 0.12 -2.38
N GLY A 357 7.41 1.05 -3.20
CA GLY A 357 8.84 1.31 -3.38
C GLY A 357 9.61 1.60 -2.07
N ALA A 358 10.94 1.46 -2.14
CA ALA A 358 11.89 1.42 -1.02
C ALA A 358 11.81 2.58 -0.01
N CYS A 359 11.17 3.70 -0.33
CA CYS A 359 10.89 4.76 0.64
C CYS A 359 9.78 4.43 1.66
N GLY A 360 9.00 3.37 1.44
CA GLY A 360 7.93 2.93 2.35
C GLY A 360 6.63 3.74 2.24
N TYR A 361 6.41 4.45 1.13
CA TYR A 361 5.22 5.29 0.92
C TYR A 361 3.95 4.53 0.52
N GLY A 362 4.00 3.19 0.44
CA GLY A 362 2.85 2.35 0.11
C GLY A 362 2.23 2.71 -1.24
N ASN A 363 0.93 2.99 -1.27
CA ASN A 363 0.21 3.39 -2.48
C ASN A 363 0.45 4.89 -2.79
N LEU A 364 1.21 5.16 -3.86
CA LEU A 364 1.64 6.49 -4.28
C LEU A 364 0.48 7.36 -4.82
N MET A 365 -0.57 6.76 -5.37
CA MET A 365 -1.77 7.49 -5.81
C MET A 365 -2.55 8.00 -4.59
N ASN A 366 -2.86 7.12 -3.64
CA ASN A 366 -3.63 7.45 -2.43
C ASN A 366 -2.88 8.40 -1.49
N ASN A 367 -1.54 8.33 -1.47
CA ASN A 367 -0.70 9.21 -0.66
C ASN A 367 -0.30 10.52 -1.36
N GLY A 368 -0.83 10.81 -2.55
CA GLY A 368 -0.69 12.12 -3.20
C GLY A 368 0.65 12.37 -3.90
N TYR A 369 1.40 11.31 -4.21
CA TYR A 369 2.59 11.38 -5.06
C TYR A 369 2.24 11.23 -6.55
N GLY A 370 1.15 10.52 -6.86
CA GLY A 370 0.67 10.32 -8.22
C GLY A 370 1.62 9.46 -9.05
N THR A 371 1.64 9.70 -10.37
CA THR A 371 2.49 8.97 -11.32
C THR A 371 3.83 9.66 -11.59
N ASP A 372 4.04 10.90 -11.13
CA ASP A 372 5.28 11.66 -11.33
C ASP A 372 6.36 11.26 -10.30
N THR A 373 6.84 10.03 -10.46
CA THR A 373 7.71 9.35 -9.50
C THR A 373 8.91 8.71 -10.19
N ALA A 374 9.99 8.54 -9.45
CA ALA A 374 11.19 7.86 -9.91
C ALA A 374 11.86 7.06 -8.79
N ALA A 375 12.46 5.94 -9.19
CA ALA A 375 13.44 5.23 -8.41
C ALA A 375 14.83 5.87 -8.64
N LEU A 376 15.57 6.11 -7.56
CA LEU A 376 16.91 6.67 -7.63
C LEU A 376 17.94 5.55 -7.64
N SER A 377 18.96 5.64 -8.50
CA SER A 377 20.22 4.86 -8.32
C SER A 377 20.79 5.03 -6.91
N SER A 378 21.53 4.05 -6.41
CA SER A 378 22.14 4.10 -5.07
C SER A 378 23.01 5.36 -4.84
N THR A 379 23.74 5.81 -5.87
CA THR A 379 24.49 7.08 -5.93
C THR A 379 23.66 8.30 -5.52
N LEU A 380 22.35 8.29 -5.81
CA LEU A 380 21.40 9.38 -5.54
C LEU A 380 20.49 9.09 -4.34
N PHE A 381 20.18 7.82 -4.07
CA PHE A 381 19.24 7.40 -3.02
C PHE A 381 19.78 7.66 -1.60
N ASN A 382 21.11 7.56 -1.42
CA ASN A 382 21.81 7.86 -0.17
C ASN A 382 21.14 7.17 1.03
N ASP A 383 21.05 5.84 1.01
CA ASP A 383 20.42 4.97 2.02
C ASP A 383 18.98 5.34 2.44
N GLY A 384 18.28 6.12 1.61
CA GLY A 384 16.91 6.58 1.86
C GLY A 384 16.81 8.02 2.35
N TYR A 385 17.91 8.71 2.66
CA TYR A 385 17.90 10.13 3.00
C TYR A 385 17.38 11.01 1.85
N ALA A 386 17.43 10.54 0.60
CA ALA A 386 16.84 11.22 -0.55
C ALA A 386 15.35 10.90 -0.79
N CYS A 387 14.73 10.04 0.01
CA CYS A 387 13.29 9.76 -0.10
C CYS A 387 12.45 11.02 0.07
N GLY A 388 11.49 11.22 -0.84
CA GLY A 388 10.58 12.37 -0.83
C GLY A 388 11.11 13.60 -1.55
N THR A 389 12.40 13.64 -1.93
CA THR A 389 13.00 14.77 -2.65
C THR A 389 12.47 14.91 -4.08
N CYS A 390 12.45 16.14 -4.58
CA CYS A 390 11.89 16.46 -5.90
C CYS A 390 12.97 16.91 -6.89
N TYR A 391 12.86 16.43 -8.13
CA TYR A 391 13.81 16.68 -9.20
C TYR A 391 13.10 17.21 -10.43
N GLN A 392 13.60 18.30 -11.01
CA GLN A 392 13.28 18.70 -12.37
C GLN A 392 14.27 18.06 -13.34
N MET A 393 13.77 17.50 -14.43
CA MET A 393 14.57 16.82 -15.44
C MET A 393 14.05 17.09 -16.85
N LYS A 394 14.96 17.17 -17.82
CA LYS A 394 14.65 17.35 -19.24
C LYS A 394 15.56 16.47 -20.10
N CYS A 395 15.00 15.90 -21.17
CA CYS A 395 15.74 15.10 -22.13
C CYS A 395 16.69 15.97 -22.95
N VAL A 396 17.94 15.51 -23.11
CA VAL A 396 18.98 16.21 -23.89
C VAL A 396 19.74 15.23 -24.80
N GLN A 397 20.34 15.74 -25.88
CA GLN A 397 21.31 15.02 -26.70
C GLN A 397 20.84 13.64 -27.25
N SER A 398 19.54 13.47 -27.49
CA SER A 398 18.96 12.24 -28.04
C SER A 398 17.87 12.56 -29.09
N PRO A 399 17.80 11.81 -30.21
CA PRO A 399 16.74 11.98 -31.22
C PRO A 399 15.35 11.59 -30.70
N TRP A 400 15.28 10.90 -29.55
CA TRP A 400 14.04 10.47 -28.93
C TRP A 400 13.44 11.51 -27.97
N CYS A 401 14.15 12.60 -27.68
CA CYS A 401 13.62 13.71 -26.90
C CYS A 401 12.48 14.41 -27.65
N TYR A 402 11.45 14.89 -26.94
CA TYR A 402 10.42 15.72 -27.56
C TYR A 402 10.96 17.10 -27.94
N ALA A 403 10.40 17.67 -29.01
CA ALA A 403 10.73 19.01 -29.49
C ALA A 403 10.56 20.07 -28.39
N GLY A 404 11.50 20.99 -28.30
CA GLY A 404 11.56 22.01 -27.24
C GLY A 404 12.14 21.52 -25.90
N SER A 405 12.52 20.23 -25.77
CA SER A 405 13.07 19.64 -24.54
C SER A 405 12.25 19.98 -23.29
N PRO A 406 10.96 19.57 -23.23
CA PRO A 406 10.11 19.82 -22.07
C PRO A 406 10.77 19.25 -20.80
N PHE A 407 10.51 19.92 -19.66
CA PHE A 407 10.92 19.41 -18.36
C PHE A 407 9.72 18.77 -17.66
N THR A 408 9.97 17.69 -16.91
CA THR A 408 9.04 17.15 -15.93
C THR A 408 9.63 17.30 -14.53
N THR A 409 8.77 17.24 -13.50
CA THR A 409 9.17 17.21 -12.10
C THR A 409 8.72 15.88 -11.51
N VAL A 410 9.65 15.12 -10.93
CA VAL A 410 9.36 13.83 -10.30
C VAL A 410 9.74 13.82 -8.82
N THR A 411 9.07 12.96 -8.04
CA THR A 411 9.44 12.66 -6.64
C THR A 411 10.26 11.38 -6.56
N ALA A 412 11.32 11.37 -5.76
CA ALA A 412 12.01 10.15 -5.36
C ALA A 412 11.15 9.32 -4.38
N THR A 413 10.70 8.15 -4.82
CA THR A 413 9.83 7.27 -4.02
C THR A 413 10.35 5.83 -3.91
N ASN A 414 11.43 5.50 -4.63
CA ASN A 414 11.98 4.15 -4.70
C ASN A 414 13.51 4.16 -4.88
N LEU A 415 14.14 3.00 -4.69
CA LEU A 415 15.53 2.72 -5.02
C LEU A 415 15.55 1.90 -6.31
N CYS A 416 16.40 2.28 -7.27
CA CYS A 416 16.81 1.37 -8.33
C CYS A 416 18.10 0.67 -7.86
N PRO A 417 18.04 -0.63 -7.51
CA PRO A 417 19.20 -1.35 -7.01
C PRO A 417 20.28 -1.50 -8.09
N PRO A 418 21.57 -1.53 -7.73
CA PRO A 418 22.63 -1.87 -8.66
C PRO A 418 22.53 -3.34 -9.08
N ASN A 419 22.75 -3.61 -10.36
CA ASN A 419 22.92 -4.94 -10.93
C ASN A 419 24.40 -5.14 -11.30
N TRP A 420 25.17 -5.67 -10.35
CA TRP A 420 26.61 -5.89 -10.50
C TRP A 420 26.98 -6.95 -11.56
N SER A 421 26.02 -7.78 -11.99
CA SER A 421 26.20 -8.78 -13.03
C SER A 421 26.15 -8.22 -14.46
N GLN A 422 25.89 -6.92 -14.62
CA GLN A 422 25.75 -6.24 -15.92
C GLN A 422 26.60 -4.96 -15.97
N ASP A 423 27.14 -4.63 -17.14
CA ASP A 423 27.93 -3.40 -17.32
C ASP A 423 27.05 -2.15 -17.15
N SER A 424 27.63 -1.09 -16.57
CA SER A 424 26.94 0.18 -16.30
C SER A 424 26.42 0.90 -17.55
N ASN A 425 26.83 0.49 -18.75
CA ASN A 425 26.35 0.98 -20.05
C ASN A 425 25.58 -0.08 -20.86
N ASN A 426 25.38 -1.28 -20.31
CA ASN A 426 24.66 -2.37 -20.95
C ASN A 426 23.86 -3.19 -19.93
N GLY A 427 22.78 -2.58 -19.43
CA GLY A 427 21.82 -3.21 -18.49
C GLY A 427 22.01 -2.83 -17.03
N GLY A 428 23.25 -2.62 -16.56
CA GLY A 428 23.58 -2.17 -15.21
C GLY A 428 23.31 -0.67 -14.94
N TRP A 429 22.21 -0.10 -15.45
CA TRP A 429 21.99 1.35 -15.52
C TRP A 429 22.03 2.07 -14.16
N CYS A 430 21.72 1.38 -13.07
CA CYS A 430 21.69 1.94 -11.71
C CYS A 430 22.99 1.74 -10.92
N ASN A 431 24.03 1.17 -11.54
CA ASN A 431 25.31 0.91 -10.91
C ASN A 431 26.09 2.21 -10.61
N PRO A 432 26.67 2.35 -9.41
CA PRO A 432 27.67 3.39 -9.12
C PRO A 432 28.82 3.39 -10.15
N PRO A 433 29.39 4.56 -10.48
CA PRO A 433 29.09 5.90 -9.95
C PRO A 433 27.99 6.65 -10.75
N ARG A 434 27.17 5.95 -11.55
CA ARG A 434 26.21 6.59 -12.46
C ARG A 434 25.11 7.29 -11.66
N SER A 435 24.90 8.58 -11.94
CA SER A 435 23.65 9.26 -11.59
C SER A 435 22.57 8.81 -12.58
N HIS A 436 21.65 7.99 -12.10
CA HIS A 436 20.57 7.42 -12.89
C HIS A 436 19.22 7.50 -12.18
N PHE A 437 18.18 7.77 -12.97
CA PHE A 437 16.78 7.79 -12.56
C PHE A 437 16.04 6.69 -13.31
N ASP A 438 15.28 5.86 -12.61
CA ASP A 438 14.35 4.93 -13.26
C ASP A 438 12.93 5.43 -13.01
N MET A 439 12.36 6.10 -14.00
CA MET A 439 11.08 6.82 -13.86
C MET A 439 9.89 5.87 -13.97
N SER A 440 8.72 6.29 -13.50
CA SER A 440 7.50 5.67 -14.01
C SER A 440 7.40 5.87 -15.54
N LYS A 441 6.88 4.88 -16.27
CA LYS A 441 6.59 5.02 -17.70
C LYS A 441 5.81 6.30 -18.06
N PRO A 442 4.70 6.67 -17.38
CA PRO A 442 3.99 7.91 -17.71
C PRO A 442 4.79 9.19 -17.43
N ALA A 443 5.71 9.21 -16.46
CA ALA A 443 6.59 10.36 -16.23
C ALA A 443 7.69 10.47 -17.31
N PHE A 444 8.28 9.35 -17.71
CA PHE A 444 9.29 9.30 -18.80
C PHE A 444 8.71 9.80 -20.13
N MET A 445 7.47 9.38 -20.45
CA MET A 445 6.74 9.78 -21.65
C MET A 445 6.35 11.27 -21.69
N LYS A 446 6.69 12.08 -20.67
CA LYS A 446 6.61 13.55 -20.73
C LYS A 446 7.83 14.20 -21.38
N ILE A 447 8.98 13.51 -21.44
CA ILE A 447 10.26 14.08 -21.91
C ILE A 447 10.88 13.35 -23.11
N ALA A 448 10.59 12.06 -23.29
CA ALA A 448 11.11 11.27 -24.41
C ALA A 448 10.14 10.16 -24.85
N GLN A 449 10.31 9.69 -26.08
CA GLN A 449 9.59 8.52 -26.59
C GLN A 449 10.07 7.24 -25.88
N TRP A 450 9.14 6.46 -25.31
CA TRP A 450 9.45 5.23 -24.56
C TRP A 450 10.29 4.20 -25.35
N LYS A 451 10.21 4.21 -26.69
CA LYS A 451 10.99 3.33 -27.59
C LYS A 451 12.50 3.51 -27.47
N ALA A 452 12.98 4.61 -26.88
CA ALA A 452 14.39 4.84 -26.61
C ALA A 452 14.98 3.85 -25.58
N GLY A 453 14.17 3.35 -24.65
CA GLY A 453 14.62 2.63 -23.45
C GLY A 453 15.33 3.53 -22.44
N ILE A 454 16.46 4.12 -22.84
CA ILE A 454 17.28 5.04 -22.06
C ILE A 454 17.55 6.34 -22.82
N VAL A 455 17.54 7.47 -22.12
CA VAL A 455 17.95 8.78 -22.68
C VAL A 455 18.87 9.56 -21.73
N PRO A 456 19.77 10.42 -22.24
CA PRO A 456 20.48 11.39 -21.42
C PRO A 456 19.52 12.48 -20.93
N VAL A 457 19.66 12.88 -19.67
CA VAL A 457 18.88 13.96 -19.08
C VAL A 457 19.76 14.96 -18.36
N MET A 458 19.37 16.23 -18.41
CA MET A 458 19.82 17.21 -17.42
C MET A 458 18.81 17.20 -16.28
N TYR A 459 19.28 17.07 -15.04
CA TYR A 459 18.46 17.08 -13.83
C TYR A 459 18.93 18.13 -12.82
N ARG A 460 18.04 18.56 -11.93
CA ARG A 460 18.36 19.39 -10.75
C ARG A 460 17.36 19.13 -9.63
N ARG A 461 17.76 19.33 -8.37
CA ARG A 461 16.82 19.36 -7.24
C ARG A 461 16.01 20.65 -7.25
N VAL A 462 14.75 20.55 -6.83
CA VAL A 462 13.78 21.66 -6.74
C VAL A 462 12.96 21.52 -5.46
N PRO A 463 12.36 22.62 -4.94
CA PRO A 463 11.47 22.52 -3.79
C PRO A 463 10.25 21.64 -4.11
N CYS A 464 9.94 20.71 -3.21
CA CYS A 464 8.74 19.90 -3.25
C CYS A 464 7.52 20.73 -2.86
N ILE A 465 6.59 20.89 -3.81
CA ILE A 465 5.30 21.54 -3.59
C ILE A 465 4.32 20.46 -3.13
N ARG A 466 3.83 20.57 -1.89
CA ARG A 466 2.85 19.65 -1.29
C ARG A 466 1.67 20.43 -0.72
N ALA A 467 0.48 19.85 -0.78
CA ALA A 467 -0.71 20.35 -0.10
C ALA A 467 -0.80 19.73 1.31
N GLY A 468 -1.25 20.52 2.29
CA GLY A 468 -1.31 20.09 3.70
C GLY A 468 0.06 19.99 4.37
N GLY A 469 0.09 19.43 5.58
CA GLY A 469 1.30 19.24 6.36
C GLY A 469 1.89 17.83 6.24
N LEU A 470 2.95 17.60 7.01
CA LEU A 470 3.61 16.29 7.13
C LEU A 470 2.60 15.19 7.51
N ARG A 471 2.75 14.01 6.91
CA ARG A 471 1.95 12.82 7.23
C ARG A 471 2.84 11.75 7.84
N PHE A 472 2.36 11.07 8.87
CA PHE A 472 3.11 10.11 9.66
C PHE A 472 2.32 8.80 9.73
N SER A 473 2.78 7.76 9.03
CA SER A 473 2.18 6.42 9.10
C SER A 473 2.86 5.60 10.19
N PHE A 474 2.08 5.03 11.11
CA PHE A 474 2.61 4.30 12.26
C PHE A 474 2.59 2.79 12.04
N GLN A 475 3.67 2.11 12.44
CA GLN A 475 3.77 0.65 12.52
C GLN A 475 4.45 0.27 13.85
N GLY A 476 4.36 -1.02 14.21
CA GLY A 476 5.02 -1.57 15.40
C GLY A 476 4.06 -2.06 16.48
N ASN A 477 4.42 -1.88 17.74
CA ASN A 477 3.71 -2.42 18.90
C ASN A 477 3.84 -1.49 20.13
N GLY A 478 3.35 -1.92 21.30
CA GLY A 478 3.37 -1.10 22.52
C GLY A 478 4.75 -0.69 23.06
N TYR A 479 5.84 -1.34 22.61
CA TYR A 479 7.23 -1.09 23.05
C TYR A 479 8.12 -0.50 21.94
N TRP A 480 7.69 -0.56 20.68
CA TRP A 480 8.44 -0.12 19.50
C TRP A 480 7.52 0.58 18.52
N LEU A 481 7.84 1.84 18.20
CA LEU A 481 7.10 2.66 17.25
C LEU A 481 7.99 2.93 16.03
N LEU A 482 7.56 2.43 14.87
CA LEU A 482 8.11 2.77 13.55
C LEU A 482 7.21 3.82 12.90
N VAL A 483 7.80 4.87 12.33
CA VAL A 483 7.07 5.98 11.70
C VAL A 483 7.64 6.26 10.32
N TYR A 484 6.80 6.17 9.29
CA TYR A 484 7.12 6.62 7.94
C TYR A 484 6.65 8.06 7.77
N VAL A 485 7.58 8.96 7.42
CA VAL A 485 7.27 10.37 7.20
C VAL A 485 7.05 10.65 5.72
N MET A 486 5.88 11.20 5.41
CA MET A 486 5.37 11.41 4.05
C MET A 486 4.92 12.86 3.86
N ASN A 487 4.66 13.24 2.62
CA ASN A 487 4.16 14.57 2.24
C ASN A 487 5.09 15.74 2.67
N VAL A 488 6.40 15.50 2.66
CA VAL A 488 7.44 16.49 2.98
C VAL A 488 7.54 17.52 1.85
N ALA A 489 7.37 18.80 2.20
CA ALA A 489 7.57 19.94 1.30
C ALA A 489 9.02 20.48 1.40
N GLY A 490 9.30 21.63 0.78
CA GLY A 490 10.62 22.26 0.83
C GLY A 490 11.68 21.35 0.20
N GLY A 491 12.71 20.94 0.95
CA GLY A 491 13.70 19.97 0.44
C GLY A 491 13.11 18.61 0.05
N GLY A 492 12.08 18.14 0.78
CA GLY A 492 11.52 16.79 0.66
C GLY A 492 12.28 15.71 1.45
N ASP A 493 13.51 16.00 1.88
CA ASP A 493 14.42 15.13 2.64
C ASP A 493 14.44 15.41 4.15
N ILE A 494 14.69 14.36 4.94
CA ILE A 494 14.80 14.37 6.40
C ILE A 494 16.15 13.74 6.78
N ALA A 495 16.85 14.32 7.76
CA ALA A 495 18.06 13.73 8.36
C ALA A 495 17.79 13.10 9.72
N ASN A 496 17.06 13.80 10.59
CA ASN A 496 16.88 13.39 11.98
C ASN A 496 15.45 13.62 12.43
N MET A 497 14.98 12.75 13.32
CA MET A 497 13.63 12.78 13.85
C MET A 497 13.63 12.47 15.35
N TRP A 498 12.74 13.13 16.09
CA TRP A 498 12.49 12.85 17.51
C TRP A 498 10.99 12.73 17.73
N VAL A 499 10.60 11.86 18.65
CA VAL A 499 9.22 11.72 19.14
C VAL A 499 9.12 12.16 20.59
N LYS A 500 7.98 12.73 20.96
CA LYS A 500 7.67 13.11 22.34
C LYS A 500 6.21 12.77 22.65
N GLY A 501 6.00 12.06 23.76
CA GLY A 501 4.69 11.85 24.37
C GLY A 501 4.37 12.95 25.41
N SER A 502 3.18 12.87 26.01
CA SER A 502 2.77 13.79 27.08
C SER A 502 3.62 13.64 28.35
N SER A 503 4.01 12.41 28.72
CA SER A 503 4.80 12.13 29.94
C SER A 503 6.30 11.91 29.68
N THR A 504 6.76 11.97 28.42
CA THR A 504 8.17 11.72 28.06
C THR A 504 8.91 12.97 27.60
N GLY A 505 10.25 12.92 27.59
CA GLY A 505 11.09 13.93 26.94
C GLY A 505 11.06 13.80 25.40
N TRP A 506 11.95 14.53 24.71
CA TRP A 506 12.23 14.27 23.30
C TRP A 506 13.13 13.05 23.17
N ILE A 507 12.59 11.97 22.62
CA ILE A 507 13.30 10.71 22.36
C ILE A 507 13.83 10.76 20.93
N SER A 508 15.13 10.55 20.74
CA SER A 508 15.72 10.46 19.40
C SER A 508 15.24 9.19 18.71
N MET A 509 14.83 9.31 17.46
CA MET A 509 14.46 8.17 16.63
C MET A 509 15.67 7.78 15.77
N SER A 510 15.94 6.48 15.67
CA SER A 510 16.94 5.96 14.74
C SER A 510 16.33 5.90 13.35
N HIS A 511 17.04 6.41 12.33
CA HIS A 511 16.73 6.10 10.94
C HIS A 511 16.89 4.58 10.72
N ASN A 512 15.97 3.97 9.97
CA ASN A 512 15.99 2.53 9.69
C ASN A 512 16.28 2.31 8.20
N TRP A 513 15.27 2.54 7.35
CA TRP A 513 15.43 2.48 5.89
C TRP A 513 14.44 3.43 5.20
N GLY A 514 14.83 4.00 4.06
CA GLY A 514 13.93 4.87 3.28
C GLY A 514 13.48 6.09 4.10
N ALA A 515 12.18 6.36 4.13
CA ALA A 515 11.60 7.44 4.95
C ALA A 515 11.14 6.99 6.35
N SER A 516 11.66 5.87 6.87
CA SER A 516 11.24 5.28 8.15
C SER A 516 12.21 5.57 9.31
N TYR A 517 11.62 5.89 10.47
CA TYR A 517 12.32 6.23 11.71
C TYR A 517 11.69 5.46 12.87
N GLN A 518 12.51 4.91 13.77
CA GLN A 518 12.05 4.06 14.87
C GLN A 518 12.45 4.56 16.26
N ALA A 519 11.58 4.33 17.24
CA ALA A 519 11.82 4.55 18.65
C ALA A 519 11.46 3.31 19.49
N PHE A 520 12.34 2.93 20.40
CA PHE A 520 12.10 1.86 21.38
C PHE A 520 11.61 2.50 22.70
N ALA A 521 10.31 2.79 22.76
CA ALA A 521 9.68 3.45 23.90
C ALA A 521 8.17 3.15 24.00
N THR A 522 7.68 3.03 25.24
CA THR A 522 6.25 2.87 25.56
C THR A 522 5.50 4.20 25.43
N LEU A 523 5.00 4.46 24.22
CA LEU A 523 4.31 5.71 23.85
C LEU A 523 2.79 5.59 23.71
N SER A 524 2.23 4.38 23.86
CA SER A 524 0.79 4.12 23.79
C SER A 524 0.02 4.89 24.87
N GLY A 525 -1.19 5.35 24.55
CA GLY A 525 -2.03 6.13 25.46
C GLY A 525 -1.61 7.60 25.62
N GLN A 526 -0.58 8.06 24.90
CA GLN A 526 -0.09 9.44 24.94
C GLN A 526 -0.24 10.13 23.57
N PRO A 527 -0.64 11.42 23.51
CA PRO A 527 -0.59 12.16 22.27
C PRO A 527 0.87 12.35 21.83
N LEU A 528 1.15 12.17 20.55
CA LEU A 528 2.51 12.19 20.01
C LEU A 528 2.81 13.47 19.26
N SER A 529 3.94 14.08 19.62
CA SER A 529 4.56 15.20 18.92
C SER A 529 5.85 14.74 18.25
N PHE A 530 6.17 15.33 17.10
CA PHE A 530 7.39 15.03 16.34
C PHE A 530 8.23 16.29 16.12
N LYS A 531 9.55 16.15 16.17
CA LYS A 531 10.51 17.16 15.76
C LYS A 531 11.31 16.58 14.61
N ILE A 532 11.42 17.30 13.51
CA ILE A 532 11.95 16.80 12.23
C ILE A 532 12.98 17.81 11.71
N THR A 533 14.17 17.34 11.37
CA THR A 533 15.24 18.16 10.77
C THR A 533 15.47 17.74 9.33
N SER A 534 15.41 18.68 8.39
CA SER A 534 15.71 18.42 6.97
C SER A 534 17.20 18.10 6.76
N TYR A 535 17.54 17.18 5.85
CA TYR A 535 18.92 16.81 5.58
C TYR A 535 19.69 17.92 4.85
N THR A 536 19.04 18.69 3.98
CA THR A 536 19.69 19.64 3.08
C THR A 536 19.67 21.06 3.61
N THR A 537 18.51 21.54 4.10
CA THR A 537 18.42 22.89 4.69
C THR A 537 18.95 22.92 6.12
N LYS A 538 18.95 21.78 6.83
CA LYS A 538 19.13 21.70 8.29
C LYS A 538 18.07 22.46 9.11
N GLU A 539 17.02 22.97 8.46
CA GLU A 539 15.84 23.52 9.14
C GLU A 539 15.21 22.44 10.02
N THR A 540 14.77 22.82 11.22
CA THR A 540 14.10 21.92 12.16
C THR A 540 12.73 22.47 12.50
N ILE A 541 11.69 21.69 12.25
CA ILE A 541 10.30 22.03 12.58
C ILE A 541 9.75 21.09 13.65
N VAL A 542 8.77 21.57 14.41
CA VAL A 542 8.10 20.80 15.46
C VAL A 542 6.61 20.70 15.15
N ALA A 543 6.13 19.48 14.97
CA ALA A 543 4.73 19.13 14.80
C ALA A 543 4.19 18.64 16.16
N TYR A 544 3.45 19.51 16.85
CA TYR A 544 2.85 19.18 18.15
C TYR A 544 1.53 18.41 18.00
N ASN A 545 1.33 17.42 18.88
CA ASN A 545 0.07 16.66 19.05
C ASN A 545 -0.52 16.13 17.74
N VAL A 546 0.33 15.57 16.88
CA VAL A 546 -0.03 15.05 15.55
C VAL A 546 -0.94 13.84 15.64
N ALA A 547 -0.70 12.97 16.62
CA ALA A 547 -1.54 11.83 16.92
C ALA A 547 -2.18 11.99 18.30
N PRO A 548 -3.49 11.72 18.47
CA PRO A 548 -4.18 11.76 19.76
C PRO A 548 -3.73 10.60 20.67
N SER A 549 -4.05 10.63 21.97
CA SER A 549 -3.70 9.53 22.90
C SER A 549 -4.25 8.16 22.50
N THR A 550 -5.35 8.14 21.74
CA THR A 550 -6.00 6.95 21.17
C THR A 550 -5.45 6.57 19.80
N TRP A 551 -4.16 6.81 19.55
CA TRP A 551 -3.53 6.45 18.28
C TRP A 551 -3.37 4.93 18.14
N SER A 552 -3.40 4.44 16.90
CA SER A 552 -3.23 3.02 16.56
C SER A 552 -2.17 2.85 15.47
N VAL A 553 -1.49 1.71 15.49
CA VAL A 553 -0.64 1.28 14.36
C VAL A 553 -1.50 0.95 13.14
N GLY A 554 -0.90 1.07 11.94
CA GLY A 554 -1.59 0.96 10.66
C GLY A 554 -2.28 2.24 10.19
N LEU A 555 -2.41 3.26 11.06
CA LEU A 555 -3.03 4.54 10.73
C LEU A 555 -2.00 5.61 10.34
N THR A 556 -2.45 6.61 9.57
CA THR A 556 -1.66 7.77 9.16
C THR A 556 -2.23 9.05 9.75
N TYR A 557 -1.39 9.79 10.47
CA TYR A 557 -1.75 11.06 11.12
C TYR A 557 -1.15 12.24 10.34
N GLN A 558 -1.89 13.35 10.23
CA GLN A 558 -1.45 14.54 9.50
C GLN A 558 -1.20 15.70 10.48
N ALA A 559 -0.06 16.36 10.32
CA ALA A 559 0.28 17.59 11.02
C ALA A 559 -0.22 18.84 10.28
N ASN A 560 -0.28 19.96 11.00
CA ASN A 560 -0.62 21.28 10.44
C ASN A 560 0.61 22.09 9.99
N VAL A 561 1.80 21.47 9.98
CA VAL A 561 3.08 22.11 9.63
C VAL A 561 3.80 21.35 8.52
N ASN A 562 4.61 22.08 7.74
CA ASN A 562 5.48 21.52 6.70
C ASN A 562 6.72 22.42 6.51
N PHE A 563 7.70 21.95 5.75
CA PHE A 563 8.85 22.75 5.29
C PHE A 563 8.46 23.65 4.10
N HIS A 564 9.34 24.58 3.68
CA HIS A 564 9.05 25.60 2.67
C HIS A 564 10.16 25.85 1.63
#